data_AF-A0A835RP00-F1
#
_entry.id   AF-A0A835RP00-F1
#
_cell.length_a   1.000
_cell.length_b   1.000
_cell.length_c   1.000
_cell.angle_alpha   90.00
_cell.angle_beta   90.00
_cell.angle_gamma   90.00
#
_symmetry.space_group_name_H-M   'P 1'
#
loop_
_entity.id
_entity.type
_entity.pdbx_description
1 polymer ?
#
loop_
_entity_poly.entity_id
_entity_poly.type
_entity_poly.pdbx_seq_one_letter_code
_entity_poly.pdbx_strand_id
1 'polypeptide(L)' 'MMACGSSSTEVEDEYEKLVIRMNPPRVSVDNNSCKKATLINVQSANKPGSLLEVVQSFM' A
#
# COMPACT_ATOMS: atom_id res chain seq x y z
N MET A 1 2.39 0.07 -38.16
CA MET A 1 1.75 -0.33 -36.89
C MET A 1 2.77 -1.09 -36.08
N MET A 2 3.19 -0.55 -34.93
CA MET A 2 3.69 -1.23 -33.73
C MET A 2 4.34 -0.17 -32.85
N ALA A 3 3.68 0.21 -31.77
CA ALA A 3 4.30 0.98 -30.71
C ALA A 3 5.21 0.02 -29.92
N CYS A 4 6.51 0.01 -30.23
CA CYS A 4 7.50 -0.59 -29.34
C CYS A 4 7.64 0.33 -28.12
N GLY A 5 6.81 0.10 -27.10
CA GLY A 5 6.81 0.89 -25.86
C GLY A 5 6.38 0.11 -24.63
N SER A 6 6.33 -1.22 -24.69
CA SER A 6 5.75 -2.04 -23.63
C SER A 6 6.64 -3.26 -23.40
N SER A 7 7.53 -3.18 -22.41
CA SER A 7 8.13 -4.38 -21.81
C SER A 7 8.69 -4.13 -20.42
N SER A 8 9.31 -2.97 -20.17
CA SER A 8 9.93 -2.68 -18.85
C SER A 8 8.94 -2.36 -17.74
N THR A 9 7.88 -1.59 -18.02
CA THR A 9 6.91 -1.19 -16.99
C THR A 9 6.04 -2.35 -16.51
N GLU A 10 5.70 -3.29 -17.40
CA GLU A 10 4.85 -4.43 -17.06
C GLU A 10 5.56 -5.42 -16.11
N VAL A 11 6.87 -5.63 -16.31
CA VAL A 11 7.66 -6.49 -15.41
C VAL A 11 7.90 -5.83 -14.05
N GLU A 12 8.06 -4.50 -14.01
CA GLU A 12 8.15 -3.75 -12.75
C GLU A 12 6.83 -3.81 -11.97
N ASP A 13 5.68 -3.66 -12.66
CA ASP A 13 4.35 -3.77 -12.05
C ASP A 13 4.05 -5.18 -11.51
N GLU A 14 4.40 -6.24 -12.24
CA GLU A 14 4.25 -7.62 -11.75
C GLU A 14 5.18 -7.92 -10.57
N TYR A 15 6.42 -7.43 -10.63
CA TYR A 15 7.37 -7.55 -9.53
C TYR A 15 6.86 -6.86 -8.26
N GLU A 16 6.33 -5.63 -8.38
CA GLU A 16 5.80 -4.90 -7.23
C GLU A 16 4.58 -5.62 -6.61
N LYS A 17 3.68 -6.18 -7.44
CA LYS A 17 2.58 -7.03 -6.98
C LYS A 17 3.07 -8.27 -6.23
N LEU A 18 4.13 -8.92 -6.73
CA LEU A 18 4.74 -10.08 -6.08
C LEU A 18 5.33 -9.72 -4.71
N VAL A 19 6.05 -8.61 -4.61
CA VAL A 19 6.65 -8.12 -3.36
C VAL A 19 5.58 -7.83 -2.30
N ILE A 20 4.49 -7.16 -2.69
CA ILE A 20 3.35 -6.90 -1.79
C ILE A 20 2.71 -8.21 -1.31
N ARG A 21 2.62 -9.23 -2.18
CA ARG A 21 2.04 -10.52 -1.83
C ARG A 21 2.94 -11.35 -0.92
N MET A 22 4.25 -11.22 -1.05
CA MET A 22 5.23 -11.87 -0.16
C MET A 22 5.26 -11.22 1.23
N ASN A 23 5.08 -9.91 1.30
CA ASN A 23 5.05 -9.15 2.55
C ASN A 23 3.71 -8.42 2.68
N PRO A 24 2.63 -9.13 3.00
CA PRO A 24 1.32 -8.50 3.11
C PRO A 24 1.32 -7.43 4.21
N PRO A 25 0.60 -6.30 4.01
CA PRO A 25 0.49 -5.26 5.03
C PRO A 25 -0.16 -5.85 6.30
N ARG A 26 0.38 -5.48 7.46
CA ARG A 26 -0.13 -5.97 8.74
C ARG A 26 -1.09 -4.95 9.32
N VAL A 27 -2.31 -5.37 9.61
CA VAL A 27 -3.34 -4.52 10.21
C VAL A 27 -3.64 -5.03 11.61
N SER A 28 -3.54 -4.15 12.60
CA SER A 28 -3.97 -4.43 13.97
C SER A 28 -4.98 -3.39 14.42
N VAL A 29 -6.02 -3.84 15.12
CA VAL A 29 -7.08 -2.99 15.66
C VAL A 29 -6.91 -2.88 17.16
N ASP A 30 -6.83 -1.66 17.66
CA ASP A 30 -6.79 -1.34 19.08
C ASP A 30 -8.10 -0.63 19.48
N ASN A 31 -8.93 -1.37 20.22
CA ASN A 31 -10.20 -0.88 20.76
C ASN A 31 -10.07 -0.43 22.23
N ASN A 32 -8.89 -0.55 22.82
CA ASN A 32 -8.68 -0.34 24.25
C ASN A 32 -8.08 1.04 24.53
N SER A 33 -7.32 1.60 23.58
CA SER A 33 -6.66 2.90 23.75
C SER A 33 -7.63 4.11 23.79
N CYS A 34 -8.83 4.02 23.21
CA CYS A 34 -9.81 5.10 23.26
C CYS A 34 -11.25 4.57 23.22
N LYS A 35 -12.14 5.14 24.03
CA LYS A 35 -13.57 4.79 24.04
C LYS A 35 -14.38 5.43 22.91
N LYS A 36 -13.87 6.52 22.33
CA LYS A 36 -14.58 7.33 21.32
C LYS A 36 -14.11 7.06 19.89
N ALA A 37 -13.04 6.30 19.72
CA ALA A 37 -12.46 6.00 18.42
C ALA A 37 -11.76 4.64 18.47
N THR A 38 -11.83 3.92 17.35
CA THR A 38 -11.03 2.70 17.13
C THR A 38 -9.72 3.09 16.49
N LEU A 39 -8.60 2.74 17.12
CA LEU A 39 -7.28 2.96 16.54
C LEU A 39 -6.93 1.77 15.64
N ILE A 40 -6.74 2.03 14.35
CA ILE A 40 -6.30 1.02 13.39
C ILE A 40 -4.84 1.32 13.04
N ASN A 41 -3.95 0.38 13.35
CA ASN A 41 -2.55 0.48 12.97
C ASN A 41 -2.32 -0.37 11.72
N VAL A 42 -1.85 0.29 10.66
CA VAL A 42 -1.52 -0.34 9.38
C VAL A 42 -0.01 -0.25 9.21
N GLN A 43 0.68 -1.38 9.36
CA GLN A 43 2.08 -1.48 8.93
C GLN A 43 2.11 -1.57 7.41
N SER A 44 2.47 -0.47 6.77
CA SER A 44 2.65 -0.39 5.33
C SER A 44 3.78 -1.32 4.88
N ALA A 45 3.50 -2.16 3.89
CA ALA A 45 4.53 -2.88 3.12
C ALA A 45 5.15 -2.02 2.01
N ASN A 46 4.52 -0.88 1.70
CA ASN A 46 5.00 0.10 0.72
C ASN A 46 6.00 1.07 1.34
N LYS A 47 6.64 1.88 0.49
CA LYS A 47 7.55 2.96 0.89
C LYS A 47 6.93 3.82 2.01
N PRO A 48 7.75 4.28 2.98
CA PRO A 48 7.28 5.18 4.04
C PRO A 48 6.55 6.39 3.44
N GLY A 49 5.35 6.69 3.96
CA GLY A 49 4.57 7.87 3.55
C GLY A 49 3.52 7.63 2.46
N SER A 50 3.58 6.55 1.67
CA SER A 50 2.59 6.32 0.59
C SER A 50 1.16 6.20 1.08
N LEU A 51 0.92 5.60 2.26
CA LEU A 51 -0.44 5.50 2.82
C LEU A 51 -0.98 6.87 3.25
N LEU A 52 -0.10 7.77 3.74
CA LEU A 52 -0.50 9.12 4.14
C LEU A 52 -0.87 9.96 2.92
N GLU A 53 -0.10 9.86 1.83
CA GLU A 53 -0.35 10.57 0.58
C GLU A 53 -1.74 10.22 0.00
N VAL A 54 -2.10 8.93 -0.02
CA VAL A 54 -3.42 8.47 -0.46
C VAL A 54 -4.52 9.04 0.42
N VAL A 55 -4.43 8.86 1.75
CA VAL A 55 -5.47 9.35 2.68
C VAL A 55 -5.64 10.87 2.60
N GLN A 56 -4.55 11.62 2.46
CA GLN A 56 -4.57 13.08 2.34
C GLN A 56 -5.19 13.56 1.03
N SER A 57 -5.02 12.84 -0.09
CA SER A 57 -5.67 13.20 -1.36
C SER A 57 -7.20 13.07 -1.35
N PHE A 58 -7.76 12.32 -0.38
CA PHE A 58 -9.20 12.15 -0.17
C PHE A 58 -9.77 13.11 0.88
N MET A 59 -8.95 13.98 1.47
CA MET A 59 -9.32 14.93 2.53
C MET A 59 -9.32 16.36 2.00
#